data_AF-A0A6I3XLQ2-F1
#
_entry.id   AF-A0A6I3XLQ2-F1
#
_cell.length_a   1.000
_cell.length_b   1.000
_cell.length_c   1.000
_cell.angle_alpha   90.00
_cell.angle_beta   90.00
_cell.angle_gamma   90.00
#
_symmetry.space_group_name_H-M   'P 1'
#
loop_
_entity.id
_entity.type
_entity.pdbx_description
1 polymer ?
#
loop_
_entity_poly.entity_id
_entity_poly.type
_entity_poly.pdbx_seq_one_letter_code
_entity_poly.pdbx_strand_id
1 'polypeptide(L)'
;MSAAQIDRRDVPALHQPFSWTSPGAGGHDCAAFIALTMDVSRGIETCLQLVNSSNMERHANTMADPGTETPPVLDRIDTENLLRLAIVSARMLAADAERKMRHMAETVACKEAA
;
A
#
# COMPACT_ATOMS: atom_id res chain seq x y z
N MET A 1 27.70 -26.06 33.03
CA MET A 1 27.66 -25.19 31.84
C MET A 1 26.20 -24.98 31.49
N SER A 2 25.62 -23.83 31.88
CA SER A 2 24.19 -23.55 31.71
C SER A 2 23.97 -22.81 30.39
N ALA A 3 23.14 -23.36 29.52
CA ALA A 3 22.70 -22.69 28.31
C ALA A 3 21.93 -21.42 28.69
N ALA A 4 22.39 -20.27 28.23
CA ALA A 4 21.65 -19.02 28.33
C ALA A 4 20.37 -19.16 27.49
N GLN A 5 19.24 -19.33 28.18
CA GLN A 5 17.91 -19.23 27.60
C GLN A 5 17.77 -17.80 27.08
N ILE A 6 17.84 -17.65 25.75
CA ILE A 6 17.53 -16.38 25.08
C ILE A 6 16.04 -16.14 25.29
N ASP A 7 15.77 -15.28 26.26
CA ASP A 7 14.48 -14.69 26.56
C ASP A 7 13.98 -13.95 25.31
N ARG A 8 13.10 -14.58 24.53
CA ARG A 8 12.42 -13.96 23.37
C ARG A 8 11.35 -12.95 23.82
N ARG A 9 11.61 -12.18 24.87
CA ARG A 9 10.76 -11.06 25.26
C ARG A 9 10.92 -9.95 24.24
N ASP A 10 9.92 -9.84 23.38
CA ASP A 10 9.48 -8.64 22.68
C ASP A 10 10.60 -7.70 22.22
N VAL A 11 11.33 -8.11 21.18
CA VAL A 11 11.96 -7.10 20.32
C VAL A 11 10.81 -6.37 19.64
N PRO A 12 10.62 -5.05 19.88
CA PRO A 12 9.58 -4.29 19.19
C PRO A 12 9.82 -4.44 17.70
N ALA A 13 8.77 -4.80 16.94
CA ALA A 13 8.84 -4.81 15.49
C ALA A 13 9.40 -3.45 15.03
N LEU A 14 10.59 -3.44 14.43
CA LEU A 14 11.22 -2.22 13.91
C LEU A 14 10.35 -1.58 12.81
N HIS A 15 9.46 -2.37 12.21
CA HIS A 15 8.40 -1.90 11.35
C HIS A 15 7.18 -1.52 12.18
N GLN A 16 6.90 -0.23 12.29
CA GLN A 16 5.53 0.18 12.58
C GLN A 16 4.70 0.04 11.30
N PRO A 17 3.48 -0.51 11.36
CA PRO A 17 2.49 -0.32 10.31
C PRO A 17 2.36 1.17 9.99
N PHE A 18 2.22 1.52 8.71
CA PHE A 18 2.05 2.92 8.27
C PHE A 18 0.78 3.58 8.83
N SER A 19 -0.11 2.79 9.42
CA SER A 19 -1.29 3.20 10.15
C SER A 19 -0.95 3.91 11.47
N TRP A 20 -0.75 5.23 11.38
CA TRP A 20 -0.81 6.15 12.51
C TRP A 20 -2.27 6.32 12.99
N THR A 21 -2.89 5.27 13.52
CA THR A 21 -4.11 5.44 14.31
C THR A 21 -3.69 5.81 15.74
N SER A 22 -4.20 6.93 16.25
CA SER A 22 -3.90 7.35 17.63
C SER A 22 -4.34 6.25 18.61
N PRO A 23 -3.69 6.11 19.78
CA PRO A 23 -4.01 5.04 20.73
C PRO A 23 -5.50 4.96 21.15
N GLY A 24 -6.25 6.06 21.03
CA GLY A 24 -7.69 6.12 21.30
C GLY A 24 -8.61 5.73 20.12
N ALA A 25 -8.06 5.53 18.92
CA ALA A 25 -8.81 5.18 17.72
C ALA A 25 -8.84 3.66 17.43
N GLY A 26 -8.12 2.86 18.23
CA GLY A 26 -7.92 1.42 18.05
C GLY A 26 -9.16 0.52 18.17
N GLY A 27 -10.36 1.08 18.29
CA GLY A 27 -11.63 0.35 18.32
C GLY A 27 -12.70 0.90 17.36
N HIS A 28 -12.38 1.90 16.52
CA HIS A 28 -13.33 2.49 15.61
C HIS A 28 -13.09 1.99 14.17
N ASP A 29 -14.02 1.21 13.61
CA ASP A 29 -13.88 0.58 12.30
C ASP A 29 -13.55 1.57 11.16
N CYS A 30 -14.01 2.81 11.27
CA CYS A 30 -13.65 3.87 10.32
C CYS A 30 -12.18 4.29 10.41
N ALA A 31 -11.57 4.32 11.60
CA ALA A 31 -10.17 4.70 11.76
C ALA A 31 -9.25 3.63 11.15
N ALA A 32 -9.57 2.34 11.37
CA ALA A 32 -8.87 1.24 10.73
C ALA A 32 -9.01 1.28 9.20
N PHE A 33 -10.20 1.62 8.69
CA PHE A 33 -10.41 1.79 7.25
C PHE A 33 -9.60 2.92 6.64
N ILE A 34 -9.60 4.10 7.28
CA ILE A 34 -8.85 5.27 6.82
C ILE A 34 -7.36 4.95 6.78
N ALA A 35 -6.85 4.28 7.83
CA ALA A 35 -5.46 3.92 7.89
C ALA A 35 -5.06 2.94 6.77
N LEU A 36 -5.85 1.89 6.54
CA LEU A 36 -5.66 0.97 5.42
C LEU A 36 -5.71 1.70 4.07
N THR A 37 -6.67 2.62 3.90
CA THR A 37 -6.83 3.42 2.70
C THR A 37 -5.58 4.23 2.41
N MET A 38 -5.02 4.88 3.43
CA MET A 38 -3.79 5.67 3.32
C MET A 38 -2.59 4.80 2.94
N ASP A 39 -2.44 3.65 3.58
CA ASP A 39 -1.32 2.74 3.34
C ASP A 39 -1.35 2.19 1.92
N VAL A 40 -2.51 1.73 1.46
CA VAL A 40 -2.70 1.24 0.10
C VAL A 40 -2.49 2.35 -0.93
N SER A 41 -3.01 3.56 -0.67
CA SER A 41 -2.87 4.70 -1.59
C SER A 41 -1.41 5.12 -1.76
N ARG A 42 -0.64 5.19 -0.67
CA ARG A 42 0.82 5.47 -0.72
C ARG A 42 1.58 4.38 -1.46
N GLY A 43 1.21 3.11 -1.26
CA GLY A 43 1.78 1.98 -1.99
C GLY A 43 1.52 2.10 -3.50
N ILE A 44 0.29 2.41 -3.90
CA ILE A 44 -0.10 2.65 -5.30
C ILE A 44 0.70 3.82 -5.89
N GLU A 45 0.78 4.95 -5.19
CA GLU A 45 1.55 6.12 -5.63
C GLU A 45 3.01 5.75 -5.90
N THR A 46 3.65 5.07 -4.95
CA THR A 46 5.04 4.61 -5.09
C THR A 46 5.22 3.70 -6.29
N CYS A 47 4.30 2.75 -6.49
CA CYS A 47 4.32 1.86 -7.66
C CYS A 47 4.27 2.65 -8.97
N LEU A 48 3.39 3.64 -9.06
CA LEU A 48 3.22 4.46 -10.26
C LEU A 48 4.43 5.37 -10.52
N GLN A 49 5.06 5.91 -9.47
CA GLN A 49 6.29 6.70 -9.59
C GLN A 49 7.44 5.87 -10.16
N LEU A 50 7.61 4.63 -9.68
CA LEU A 50 8.65 3.72 -10.18
C LEU A 50 8.41 3.29 -11.63
N VAL A 51 7.16 2.97 -11.97
CA VAL A 51 6.75 2.64 -13.34
C VAL A 51 7.02 3.82 -14.28
N ASN A 52 6.61 5.03 -13.89
CA ASN A 52 6.80 6.22 -14.70
C ASN A 52 8.29 6.54 -14.90
N SER A 53 9.08 6.51 -13.84
CA SER A 53 10.52 6.79 -13.90
C SER A 53 11.23 5.81 -14.84
N SER A 54 10.92 4.51 -14.72
CA SER A 54 11.48 3.46 -15.58
C SER A 54 11.11 3.64 -17.05
N ASN A 55 9.88 4.08 -17.33
CA ASN A 55 9.45 4.37 -18.70
C ASN A 55 10.12 5.63 -19.27
N MET A 56 10.30 6.66 -18.45
CA MET A 56 11.01 7.89 -18.83
C MET A 56 12.47 7.62 -19.15
N GLU A 57 13.16 6.80 -18.34
CA GLU A 57 14.55 6.39 -18.58
C GLU A 57 14.69 5.64 -19.91
N ARG A 58 13.78 4.70 -20.19
CA ARG A 58 13.77 4.01 -21.50
C ARG A 58 13.52 4.95 -22.66
N HIS A 59 12.61 5.92 -22.51
CA HIS A 59 12.33 6.89 -23.55
C HIS A 59 13.53 7.82 -23.78
N ALA A 60 14.19 8.29 -22.71
CA ALA A 60 15.40 9.08 -22.82
C ALA A 60 16.50 8.30 -23.55
N ASN A 61 16.66 7.01 -23.26
CA ASN A 61 17.64 6.16 -23.92
C ASN A 61 17.40 5.97 -25.43
N THR A 62 16.18 6.18 -25.94
CA THR A 62 15.98 6.14 -27.41
C THR A 62 16.59 7.34 -28.13
N MET A 63 16.91 8.40 -27.39
CA MET A 63 17.51 9.64 -27.88
C MET A 63 18.95 9.83 -27.40
N ALA A 64 19.49 8.89 -26.62
CA ALA A 64 20.83 8.97 -26.04
C ALA A 64 21.90 8.54 -27.06
N ASP A 65 23.10 9.10 -26.93
CA ASP A 65 24.25 8.63 -27.69
C ASP A 65 24.63 7.21 -27.24
N PRO A 66 25.07 6.33 -28.16
CA PRO A 66 25.43 4.96 -27.80
C PRO A 66 26.48 4.91 -26.68
N GLY A 67 26.18 4.18 -25.60
CA GLY A 67 27.03 4.04 -24.42
C GLY A 67 26.79 5.09 -23.32
N THR A 68 25.83 6.00 -23.52
CA THR A 68 25.42 6.99 -22.51
C THR A 68 24.05 6.67 -21.89
N GLU A 69 23.47 5.52 -22.22
CA GLU A 69 22.17 5.08 -21.72
C GLU A 69 22.21 4.83 -20.21
N THR A 70 21.15 5.24 -19.51
CA THR A 70 20.98 4.95 -18.08
C THR A 70 20.06 3.74 -17.91
N PRO A 71 20.46 2.70 -17.14
CA PRO A 71 19.59 1.55 -16.93
C PRO A 71 18.33 2.00 -16.16
N PRO A 72 17.14 1.57 -16.58
CA PRO A 72 15.92 1.96 -15.88
C PRO A 72 15.85 1.31 -14.49
N VAL A 73 15.17 1.97 -13.56
CA VAL A 73 14.99 1.48 -12.17
C VAL A 73 14.36 0.08 -12.15
N LEU A 74 13.38 -0.15 -13.01
CA LEU A 74 12.73 -1.46 -13.20
C LEU A 74 12.95 -1.98 -14.62
N ASP A 75 13.10 -3.29 -14.73
CA ASP A 75 13.05 -3.97 -16.02
C ASP A 75 11.61 -4.00 -16.59
N ARG A 76 11.45 -4.48 -17.83
CA ARG A 76 10.14 -4.45 -18.51
C ARG A 76 9.08 -5.28 -17.77
N ILE A 77 9.48 -6.44 -17.27
CA ILE A 77 8.60 -7.41 -16.64
C ILE A 77 8.16 -6.86 -15.28
N ASP A 78 9.11 -6.35 -14.50
CA ASP A 78 8.85 -5.76 -13.19
C ASP A 78 8.01 -4.49 -13.29
N THR A 79 8.22 -3.67 -14.33
CA THR A 79 7.37 -2.51 -14.62
C THR A 79 5.91 -2.94 -14.81
N GLU A 80 5.67 -3.99 -15.61
CA GLU A 80 4.32 -4.47 -15.88
C GLU A 80 3.68 -5.12 -14.64
N ASN A 81 4.45 -5.94 -13.92
CA ASN A 81 3.99 -6.57 -12.68
C ASN A 81 3.60 -5.52 -11.63
N LEU A 82 4.42 -4.47 -11.46
CA LEU A 82 4.17 -3.40 -10.50
C LEU A 82 2.96 -2.55 -10.89
N LEU A 83 2.78 -2.29 -12.19
CA LEU A 83 1.57 -1.62 -12.68
C LEU A 83 0.31 -2.45 -12.42
N ARG A 84 0.35 -3.77 -12.69
CA ARG A 84 -0.76 -4.68 -12.40
C ARG A 84 -1.07 -4.73 -10.90
N LEU A 85 -0.06 -4.77 -10.05
CA LEU A 85 -0.23 -4.70 -8.60
C LEU A 85 -0.96 -3.42 -8.19
N ALA A 86 -0.53 -2.25 -8.67
CA ALA A 86 -1.18 -0.98 -8.38
C ALA A 86 -2.66 -0.97 -8.80
N ILE A 87 -2.97 -1.50 -9.99
CA ILE A 87 -4.36 -1.62 -10.48
C ILE A 87 -5.19 -2.53 -9.58
N VAL A 88 -4.66 -3.71 -9.22
CA VAL A 88 -5.38 -4.67 -8.36
C VAL A 88 -5.60 -4.09 -6.97
N SER A 89 -4.60 -3.44 -6.38
CA SER A 89 -4.70 -2.76 -5.09
C SER A 89 -5.78 -1.65 -5.10
N ALA A 90 -5.83 -0.84 -6.16
CA ALA A 90 -6.87 0.18 -6.31
C ALA A 90 -8.28 -0.42 -6.38
N ARG A 91 -8.44 -1.51 -7.15
CA ARG A 91 -9.72 -2.24 -7.25
C ARG A 91 -10.13 -2.87 -5.92
N MET A 92 -9.18 -3.46 -5.19
CA MET A 92 -9.43 -4.05 -3.87
C MET A 92 -9.90 -2.98 -2.88
N LEU A 93 -9.25 -1.81 -2.88
CA LEU A 93 -9.62 -0.69 -2.02
C LEU A 93 -11.02 -0.15 -2.36
N ALA A 94 -11.34 0.01 -3.64
CA ALA A 94 -12.68 0.43 -4.09
C ALA A 94 -13.76 -0.58 -3.65
N ALA A 95 -13.50 -1.88 -3.83
CA ALA A 95 -14.44 -2.92 -3.42
C ALA A 95 -14.65 -2.96 -1.90
N ASP A 96 -13.60 -2.69 -1.10
CA ASP A 96 -13.72 -2.59 0.35
C ASP A 96 -14.52 -1.35 0.78
N ALA A 97 -14.27 -0.20 0.14
CA ALA A 97 -15.02 1.03 0.36
C ALA A 97 -16.52 0.83 0.10
N GLU A 98 -16.87 0.22 -1.03
CA GLU A 98 -18.26 -0.08 -1.37
C GLU A 98 -18.94 -1.01 -0.35
N ARG A 99 -18.24 -2.05 0.12
CA ARG A 99 -18.77 -2.95 1.16
C ARG A 99 -19.06 -2.17 2.45
N LYS A 100 -18.14 -1.31 2.88
CA LYS A 100 -18.32 -0.51 4.09
C LYS A 100 -19.45 0.50 3.96
N MET A 101 -19.59 1.16 2.80
CA MET A 101 -20.71 2.05 2.53
C MET A 101 -22.06 1.32 2.63
N ARG A 102 -22.18 0.13 2.05
CA ARG A 102 -23.41 -0.68 2.15
C ARG A 102 -23.74 -1.04 3.59
N HIS A 103 -22.74 -1.53 4.34
CA HIS A 103 -22.93 -1.88 5.74
C HIS A 103 -23.38 -0.67 6.58
N MET A 104 -22.76 0.49 6.38
CA MET A 104 -23.16 1.72 7.06
C MET A 104 -24.61 2.11 6.72
N ALA A 105 -25.01 2.05 5.45
CA ALA A 105 -26.38 2.36 5.04
C ALA A 105 -27.42 1.42 5.69
N GLU A 106 -27.12 0.12 5.78
CA GLU A 106 -27.98 -0.87 6.45
C GLU A 106 -28.11 -0.59 7.96
N THR A 107 -27.00 -0.25 8.63
CA THR A 107 -27.03 0.07 10.07
C THR A 107 -27.78 1.35 10.39
N VAL A 108 -27.72 2.36 9.52
CA VAL A 108 -28.49 3.60 9.66
C VAL A 108 -29.98 3.33 9.45
N ALA A 109 -30.35 2.59 8.40
CA ALA A 109 -31.74 2.23 8.13
C ALA A 109 -32.38 1.41 9.27
N CYS A 110 -31.62 0.52 9.91
CA CYS A 110 -32.10 -0.26 11.06
C CYS A 110 -32.34 0.60 12.32
N LYS A 111 -31.56 1.68 12.51
CA LYS A 111 -31.74 2.63 13.61
C LYS A 111 -32.93 3.56 13.42
N GLU A 112 -33.29 3.89 12.18
CA GLU A 112 -34.46 4.74 11.87
C GLU A 112 -35.78 3.97 11.95
N ALA A 113 -35.74 2.64 11.91
CA ALA A 113 -36.91 1.77 11.96
C ALA A 113 -37.25 1.24 13.38
N ALA A 114 -36.45 1.59 14.40
CA ALA A 114 -36.60 1.18 15.80
C ALA A 114 -37.00 2.36 16.69
#